data_AF-A0A5C4RVD9-F1
#
_entry.id   AF-A0A5C4RVD9-F1
#
_cell.length_a   1.000
_cell.length_b   1.000
_cell.length_c   1.000
_cell.angle_alpha   90.00
_cell.angle_beta   90.00
_cell.angle_gamma   90.00
#
_symmetry.space_group_name_H-M   'P 1'
#
loop_
_entity.id
_entity.type
_entity.pdbx_description
1 polymer ?
#
loop_
_entity_poly.entity_id
_entity_poly.type
_entity_poly.pdbx_seq_one_letter_code
_entity_poly.pdbx_strand_id
1 'polypeptide(L)'
;MRKLSLLLLALAGSVQAQTPDEFAWQWPIALEGDQGAYRLELDESVYAHITRSDLRDLAAFNADGQPVPFAPLAHVETQTQQRSELRWLRLPVAAASSGDSLSLRLERDADGRVRDLQLDSGSTAPASPSADLLIDLGEKDPPSVSSLRLGLDDQAALPVNLRVDVLASDDLAQWQVLGSDLAIVAINDNGLRIERLRLDFDASHQRYLRLRVVGDSTWPAIARIEHERRETGRDLPELREVAIEGQPVDGKPGVFDYRSAGPFPAERLDLRLPAANTVASVRFEARDDDDAPWYPVTGFTAFRLGGGSDEVRHLPADIGLQRQRQWRVVTEPALAQAPTLVLSYRPDRFVLLTQGAAPYRLMAGSTRASRPDYPVQAALAAAGASKPSGWQPPRATLGEGSVAAGEAALSPLRGPQYRRWLLWAVLAVGAGLVLIVSLRVLRTPPAA
;
A
#
# COMPACT_ATOMS: atom_id res chain seq x y z
N MET A 1 40.06 -51.11 17.11
CA MET A 1 40.19 -49.95 16.20
C MET A 1 39.63 -50.44 14.87
N ARG A 2 38.55 -49.96 14.24
CA ARG A 2 37.83 -48.69 14.25
C ARG A 2 36.33 -49.01 14.12
N LYS A 3 35.52 -48.33 14.92
CA LYS A 3 34.11 -48.07 14.64
C LYS A 3 34.03 -46.88 13.66
N LEU A 4 32.83 -46.68 13.13
CA LEU A 4 32.28 -45.49 12.46
C LEU A 4 32.36 -45.43 10.93
N SER A 5 31.25 -44.92 10.38
CA SER A 5 30.92 -44.55 8.99
C SER A 5 30.12 -45.65 8.30
N LEU A 6 28.87 -45.49 7.86
CA LEU A 6 28.00 -44.33 7.72
C LEU A 6 26.55 -44.82 7.91
N LEU A 7 25.76 -44.11 8.71
CA LEU A 7 24.31 -44.14 8.60
C LEU A 7 23.79 -42.71 8.72
N LEU A 8 24.16 -41.86 7.75
CA LEU A 8 23.42 -40.63 7.48
C LEU A 8 22.15 -41.04 6.73
N LEU A 9 21.13 -41.41 7.50
CA LEU A 9 19.79 -41.61 6.98
C LEU A 9 19.27 -40.23 6.57
N ALA A 10 19.11 -40.02 5.27
CA ALA A 10 18.45 -38.86 4.71
C ALA A 10 17.03 -38.77 5.31
N LEU A 11 16.82 -37.83 6.25
CA LEU A 11 15.49 -37.30 6.52
C LEU A 11 15.09 -36.42 5.32
N ALA A 12 14.73 -37.06 4.22
CA ALA A 12 13.89 -36.41 3.23
C ALA A 12 12.52 -36.25 3.89
N GLY A 13 12.24 -35.04 4.39
CA GLY A 13 10.90 -34.67 4.82
C GLY A 13 9.95 -34.90 3.64
N SER A 14 9.07 -35.88 3.78
CA SER A 14 7.97 -36.08 2.84
C SER A 14 7.12 -34.80 2.90
N VAL A 15 7.19 -33.98 1.86
CA VAL A 15 6.20 -32.91 1.67
C VAL A 15 4.90 -33.63 1.37
N GLN A 16 4.10 -33.85 2.40
CA GLN A 16 2.78 -34.42 2.25
C GLN A 16 1.96 -33.43 1.41
N ALA A 17 1.41 -33.91 0.29
CA ALA A 17 0.56 -33.11 -0.56
C ALA A 17 -0.64 -32.64 0.27
N GLN A 18 -0.89 -31.33 0.28
CA GLN A 18 -2.04 -30.76 0.97
C GLN A 18 -3.32 -31.32 0.37
N THR A 19 -4.26 -31.70 1.22
CA THR A 19 -5.57 -32.17 0.79
C THR A 19 -6.67 -31.23 1.31
N PRO A 20 -7.81 -31.13 0.60
CA PRO A 20 -8.95 -30.35 1.05
C PRO A 20 -9.42 -30.65 2.49
N ASP A 21 -9.32 -31.91 2.92
CA ASP A 21 -9.74 -32.37 4.25
C ASP A 21 -8.86 -31.83 5.41
N GLU A 22 -7.78 -31.11 5.09
CA GLU A 22 -6.93 -30.46 6.08
C GLU A 22 -7.41 -29.06 6.48
N PHE A 23 -8.45 -28.53 5.82
CA PHE A 23 -8.95 -27.18 6.04
C PHE A 23 -10.38 -27.18 6.61
N ALA A 24 -10.62 -26.29 7.56
CA ALA A 24 -11.89 -26.22 8.27
C ALA A 24 -13.02 -25.63 7.41
N TRP A 25 -12.69 -24.70 6.53
CA TRP A 25 -13.64 -23.91 5.74
C TRP A 25 -13.26 -23.81 4.27
N GLN A 26 -14.26 -23.64 3.41
CA GLN A 26 -14.09 -23.43 1.98
C GLN A 26 -15.01 -22.31 1.45
N TRP A 27 -14.58 -21.64 0.38
CA TRP A 27 -15.34 -20.67 -0.39
C TRP A 27 -15.20 -20.98 -1.87
N PRO A 28 -16.30 -21.05 -2.65
CA PRO A 28 -16.21 -21.18 -4.09
C PRO A 28 -15.63 -19.89 -4.70
N ILE A 29 -14.71 -20.05 -5.65
CA ILE A 29 -14.11 -18.92 -6.38
C ILE A 29 -14.85 -18.76 -7.70
N ALA A 30 -15.54 -17.64 -7.86
CA ALA A 30 -16.20 -17.27 -9.11
C ALA A 30 -15.23 -16.50 -10.01
N LEU A 31 -15.08 -17.00 -11.24
CA LEU A 31 -14.21 -16.44 -12.27
C LEU A 31 -15.05 -15.85 -13.39
N GLU A 32 -14.66 -14.66 -13.86
CA GLU A 32 -15.26 -14.04 -15.06
C GLU A 32 -14.32 -14.20 -16.25
N GLY A 33 -14.74 -15.01 -17.21
CA GLY A 33 -13.97 -15.33 -18.42
C GLY A 33 -13.03 -16.52 -18.27
N ASP A 34 -12.15 -16.69 -19.25
CA ASP A 34 -11.13 -17.74 -19.28
C ASP A 34 -9.75 -17.09 -19.42
N GLN A 35 -9.04 -16.97 -18.30
CA GLN A 35 -7.75 -16.29 -18.18
C GLN A 35 -6.84 -17.15 -17.30
N GLY A 36 -5.55 -17.19 -17.61
CA GLY A 36 -4.59 -18.04 -16.87
C GLY A 36 -4.29 -17.59 -15.43
N ALA A 37 -4.70 -16.39 -15.05
CA ALA A 37 -4.47 -15.82 -13.73
C ALA A 37 -5.62 -14.90 -13.31
N TYR A 38 -5.98 -14.94 -12.03
CA TYR A 38 -6.99 -14.08 -11.43
C TYR A 38 -6.50 -13.49 -10.12
N ARG A 39 -6.90 -12.25 -9.85
CA ARG A 39 -6.66 -11.57 -8.58
C ARG A 39 -7.86 -11.75 -7.66
N LEU A 40 -7.61 -12.20 -6.45
CA LEU A 40 -8.60 -12.41 -5.40
C LEU A 40 -8.33 -11.45 -4.24
N GLU A 41 -9.36 -10.85 -3.68
CA GLU A 41 -9.27 -10.02 -2.48
C GLU A 41 -9.95 -10.77 -1.33
N LEU A 42 -9.28 -10.89 -0.18
CA LEU A 42 -9.87 -11.54 0.99
C LEU A 42 -10.95 -10.66 1.61
N ASP A 43 -12.04 -11.29 2.05
CA ASP A 43 -13.10 -10.61 2.81
C ASP A 43 -13.05 -10.97 4.30
N GLU A 44 -13.90 -10.31 5.08
CA GLU A 44 -14.03 -10.52 6.52
C GLU A 44 -14.37 -11.98 6.88
N SER A 45 -15.16 -12.66 6.04
CA SER A 45 -15.56 -14.05 6.30
C SER A 45 -14.36 -14.99 6.22
N VAL A 46 -13.40 -14.74 5.31
CA VAL A 46 -12.15 -15.51 5.25
C VAL A 46 -11.30 -15.22 6.47
N TYR A 47 -11.07 -13.95 6.81
CA TYR A 47 -10.24 -13.58 7.96
C TYR A 47 -10.73 -14.24 9.26
N ALA A 48 -12.04 -14.29 9.49
CA ALA A 48 -12.65 -14.91 10.66
C ALA A 48 -12.29 -16.40 10.83
N HIS A 49 -11.90 -17.09 9.76
CA HIS A 49 -11.61 -18.53 9.74
C HIS A 49 -10.14 -18.87 9.50
N ILE A 50 -9.31 -17.87 9.25
CA ILE A 50 -7.86 -18.03 9.26
C ILE A 50 -7.43 -18.33 10.69
N THR A 51 -6.43 -19.17 10.88
CA THR A 51 -5.82 -19.51 12.18
C THR A 51 -4.46 -18.83 12.36
N ARG A 52 -3.69 -18.65 11.29
CA ARG A 52 -2.33 -18.12 11.37
C ARG A 52 -2.25 -16.67 10.91
N SER A 53 -1.53 -15.83 11.64
CA SER A 53 -1.31 -14.43 11.26
C SER A 53 -0.49 -14.26 9.97
N ASP A 54 0.29 -15.27 9.57
CA ASP A 54 1.05 -15.29 8.32
C ASP A 54 0.22 -15.70 7.09
N LEU A 55 -1.08 -15.99 7.28
CA LEU A 55 -2.03 -16.44 6.25
C LEU A 55 -1.59 -17.70 5.48
N ARG A 56 -0.65 -18.47 6.03
CA ARG A 56 -0.14 -19.68 5.36
C ARG A 56 -1.11 -20.86 5.45
N ASP A 57 -2.14 -20.76 6.27
CA ASP A 57 -3.23 -21.73 6.31
C ASP A 57 -4.35 -21.42 5.30
N LEU A 58 -4.05 -20.62 4.27
CA LEU A 58 -4.88 -20.45 3.09
C LEU A 58 -4.33 -21.27 1.92
N ALA A 59 -5.19 -22.03 1.24
CA ALA A 59 -4.82 -22.72 -0.01
C ALA A 59 -5.97 -22.65 -1.01
N ALA A 60 -5.66 -22.81 -2.30
CA ALA A 60 -6.67 -22.92 -3.34
C ALA A 60 -6.58 -24.29 -3.99
N PHE A 61 -7.75 -24.86 -4.31
CA PHE A 61 -7.88 -26.18 -4.92
C PHE A 61 -8.74 -26.12 -6.18
N ASN A 62 -8.46 -26.99 -7.14
CA ASN A 62 -9.30 -27.21 -8.31
C ASN A 62 -10.40 -28.25 -8.04
N ALA A 63 -11.20 -28.57 -9.06
CA ALA A 63 -12.31 -29.53 -8.94
C ALA A 63 -11.87 -30.94 -8.52
N ASP A 64 -10.65 -31.33 -8.90
CA ASP A 64 -10.06 -32.64 -8.59
C ASP A 64 -9.43 -32.68 -7.19
N GLY A 65 -9.57 -31.61 -6.39
CA GLY A 65 -8.97 -31.51 -5.06
C GLY A 65 -7.45 -31.34 -5.08
N GLN A 66 -6.87 -30.95 -6.22
CA GLN A 66 -5.44 -30.70 -6.34
C GLN A 66 -5.14 -29.24 -5.98
N PRO A 67 -4.06 -28.98 -5.20
CA PRO A 67 -3.66 -27.62 -4.88
C PRO A 67 -3.20 -26.89 -6.15
N VAL A 68 -3.66 -25.65 -6.32
CA VAL A 68 -3.29 -24.79 -7.44
C VAL A 68 -2.41 -23.62 -6.98
N PRO A 69 -1.55 -23.06 -7.84
CA PRO A 69 -0.68 -21.95 -7.45
C PRO A 69 -1.50 -20.75 -6.98
N PHE A 70 -1.32 -20.40 -5.72
CA PHE A 70 -2.01 -19.32 -5.04
C PHE A 70 -1.00 -18.59 -4.17
N ALA A 71 -0.81 -17.28 -4.35
CA ALA A 71 0.22 -16.53 -3.61
C ALA A 71 -0.17 -15.06 -3.40
N PRO A 72 0.39 -14.37 -2.39
CA PRO A 72 0.10 -12.96 -2.16
C PRO A 72 0.51 -12.13 -3.37
N LEU A 73 -0.35 -11.20 -3.76
CA LEU A 73 -0.09 -10.27 -4.85
C LEU A 73 0.54 -9.01 -4.26
N ALA A 74 1.77 -8.70 -4.68
CA ALA A 74 2.43 -7.46 -4.29
C ALA A 74 1.68 -6.24 -4.85
N HIS A 75 1.64 -5.17 -4.08
CA HIS A 75 1.11 -3.88 -4.52
C HIS A 75 1.92 -3.38 -5.70
N VAL A 76 1.22 -3.01 -6.79
CA VAL A 76 1.87 -2.46 -7.98
C VAL A 76 1.90 -0.95 -7.83
N GLU A 77 3.09 -0.36 -7.99
CA GLU A 77 3.23 1.08 -8.16
C GLU A 77 2.61 1.48 -9.49
N THR A 78 1.59 2.34 -9.44
CA THR A 78 0.96 2.90 -10.61
C THR A 78 1.55 4.27 -10.87
N GLN A 79 2.06 4.51 -12.07
CA GLN A 79 2.47 5.85 -12.48
C GLN A 79 1.30 6.49 -13.21
N THR A 80 0.59 7.39 -12.54
CA THR A 80 -0.47 8.19 -13.15
C THR A 80 0.12 9.51 -13.63
N GLN A 81 -0.02 9.81 -14.92
CA GLN A 81 0.28 11.13 -15.45
C GLN A 81 -0.94 12.02 -15.23
N GLN A 82 -0.89 12.89 -14.23
CA GLN A 82 -1.90 13.92 -14.04
C GLN A 82 -1.52 15.15 -14.84
N ARG A 83 -2.48 15.67 -15.61
CA ARG A 83 -2.37 16.94 -16.31
C ARG A 83 -3.25 17.96 -15.63
N SER A 84 -2.70 19.13 -15.37
CA SER A 84 -3.45 20.27 -14.87
C SER A 84 -3.08 21.50 -15.66
N GLU A 85 -4.10 22.27 -16.01
CA GLU A 85 -3.96 23.55 -16.68
C GLU A 85 -3.39 24.59 -15.73
N LEU A 86 -2.43 25.36 -16.21
CA LEU A 86 -1.75 26.41 -15.47
C LEU A 86 -2.27 27.77 -15.86
N ARG A 87 -2.25 28.71 -14.91
CA ARG A 87 -2.48 30.12 -15.20
C ARG A 87 -1.21 30.73 -15.79
N TRP A 88 -1.38 31.47 -16.88
CA TRP A 88 -0.27 32.14 -17.57
C TRP A 88 -0.67 33.51 -18.10
N LEU A 89 0.32 34.38 -18.30
CA LEU A 89 0.17 35.74 -18.80
C LEU A 89 1.34 36.11 -19.71
N ARG A 90 1.13 37.07 -20.63
CA ARG A 90 2.16 37.60 -21.54
C ARG A 90 2.84 38.82 -20.89
N LEU A 91 4.16 38.85 -20.87
CA LEU A 91 4.98 39.95 -20.34
C LEU A 91 5.38 40.92 -21.47
N PRO A 92 5.13 42.24 -21.34
CA PRO A 92 5.57 43.21 -22.34
C PRO A 92 7.11 43.37 -22.39
N VAL A 93 7.65 43.58 -23.60
CA VAL A 93 9.11 43.59 -23.92
C VAL A 93 9.93 44.59 -23.08
N ALA A 94 9.35 45.71 -22.66
CA ALA A 94 10.03 46.71 -21.82
C ALA A 94 10.45 46.17 -20.45
N ALA A 95 9.74 45.17 -19.92
CA ALA A 95 10.05 44.49 -18.67
C ALA A 95 11.16 43.42 -18.79
N ALA A 96 11.48 42.99 -20.02
CA ALA A 96 12.36 41.85 -20.27
C ALA A 96 13.83 42.22 -20.50
N SER A 97 14.10 43.46 -20.91
CA SER A 97 15.41 43.94 -21.38
C SER A 97 16.23 44.68 -20.32
N SER A 98 15.62 45.05 -19.19
CA SER A 98 16.33 45.69 -18.08
C SER A 98 16.47 44.69 -16.95
N GLY A 99 17.70 44.24 -16.67
CA GLY A 99 18.03 43.51 -15.44
C GLY A 99 17.96 44.40 -14.18
N ASP A 100 17.14 45.45 -14.23
CA ASP A 100 17.03 46.49 -13.21
C ASP A 100 15.58 46.52 -12.71
N SER A 101 15.46 46.69 -11.38
CA SER A 101 14.29 46.44 -10.56
C SER A 101 12.93 46.69 -11.24
N LEU A 102 12.19 45.61 -11.49
CA LEU A 102 10.81 45.66 -11.92
C LEU A 102 9.95 46.10 -10.71
N SER A 103 9.59 47.39 -10.62
CA SER A 103 8.62 47.85 -9.61
C SER A 103 7.20 47.47 -10.05
N LEU A 104 6.90 46.17 -10.01
CA LEU A 104 5.54 45.67 -10.15
C LEU A 104 4.76 45.98 -8.87
N ARG A 105 3.77 46.87 -8.95
CA ARG A 105 2.76 46.98 -7.88
C ARG A 105 1.78 45.81 -8.06
N LEU A 106 2.15 44.65 -7.50
CA LEU A 106 1.27 43.49 -7.37
C LEU A 106 0.22 43.80 -6.30
N GLU A 107 -1.04 43.95 -6.70
CA GLU A 107 -2.12 43.86 -5.72
C GLU A 107 -2.39 42.39 -5.44
N ARG A 108 -2.13 41.95 -4.20
CA ARG A 108 -2.32 40.57 -3.75
C ARG A 108 -3.61 40.46 -2.95
N ASP A 109 -4.37 39.40 -3.15
CA ASP A 109 -5.47 39.06 -2.24
C ASP A 109 -4.95 38.46 -0.92
N ALA A 110 -5.86 38.20 0.03
CA ALA A 110 -5.54 37.68 1.36
C ALA A 110 -4.79 36.32 1.34
N ASP A 111 -4.85 35.60 0.21
CA ASP A 111 -4.19 34.32 -0.01
C ASP A 111 -2.82 34.46 -0.71
N GLY A 112 -2.36 35.70 -0.97
CA GLY A 112 -1.09 35.97 -1.64
C GLY A 112 -1.10 35.73 -3.15
N ARG A 113 -2.28 35.80 -3.79
CA ARG A 113 -2.46 35.61 -5.24
C ARG A 113 -2.45 36.95 -5.96
N VAL A 114 -1.93 36.98 -7.19
CA VAL A 114 -1.83 38.21 -8.01
C VAL A 114 -3.19 38.54 -8.62
N ARG A 115 -3.74 39.74 -8.34
CA ARG A 115 -5.02 40.19 -8.92
C ARG A 115 -4.89 41.29 -9.97
N ASP A 116 -3.92 42.19 -9.82
CA ASP A 116 -3.67 43.26 -10.79
C ASP A 116 -2.16 43.51 -10.95
N LEU A 117 -1.76 43.86 -12.17
CA LEU A 117 -0.37 44.13 -12.58
C LEU A 117 -0.35 45.50 -13.28
N GLN A 118 -0.18 46.58 -12.51
CA GLN A 118 0.04 47.91 -13.07
C GLN A 118 1.55 48.12 -13.27
N LEU A 119 1.97 48.24 -14.53
CA LEU A 119 3.30 48.67 -14.90
C LEU A 119 3.29 50.19 -15.09
N ASP A 120 3.94 50.94 -14.20
CA ASP A 120 4.27 52.35 -14.43
C ASP A 120 5.38 52.45 -15.49
N SER A 121 5.02 52.18 -16.75
CA SER A 121 5.87 52.48 -17.89
C SER A 121 5.52 53.87 -18.39
N GLY A 122 6.30 54.89 -18.01
CA GLY A 122 6.18 56.26 -18.52
C GLY A 122 6.55 56.42 -20.01
N SER A 123 6.22 55.45 -20.87
CA SER A 123 6.55 55.45 -22.29
C SER A 123 5.37 54.94 -23.14
N THR A 124 4.81 55.84 -23.95
CA THR A 124 3.70 55.61 -24.89
C THR A 124 4.16 54.95 -26.21
N ALA A 125 5.07 53.98 -26.14
CA ALA A 125 5.53 53.25 -27.33
C ALA A 125 4.66 52.00 -27.59
N PRO A 126 4.28 51.69 -28.84
CA PRO A 126 3.51 50.49 -29.16
C PRO A 126 4.33 49.24 -28.81
N ALA A 127 3.69 48.28 -28.13
CA ALA A 127 4.32 47.04 -27.68
C ALA A 127 4.78 46.19 -28.87
N SER A 128 6.08 45.97 -29.01
CA SER A 128 6.65 45.05 -30.00
C SER A 128 6.26 43.59 -29.70
N PRO A 129 6.08 42.75 -30.73
CA PRO A 129 5.67 41.37 -30.57
C PRO A 129 6.88 40.48 -30.22
N SER A 130 7.24 40.41 -28.94
CA SER A 130 8.02 39.31 -28.34
C SER A 130 7.75 39.25 -26.84
N ALA A 131 6.51 38.96 -26.46
CA ALA A 131 6.13 38.91 -25.05
C ALA A 131 6.45 37.53 -24.45
N ASP A 132 7.43 37.46 -23.54
CA ASP A 132 7.69 36.25 -22.73
C ASP A 132 6.41 35.79 -22.02
N LEU A 133 6.25 34.50 -21.77
CA LEU A 133 5.12 33.98 -20.99
C LEU A 133 5.56 33.80 -19.55
N LEU A 134 4.76 34.31 -18.62
CA LEU A 134 4.89 34.06 -17.20
C LEU A 134 3.79 33.09 -16.76
N ILE A 135 4.17 32.08 -16.01
CA ILE A 135 3.29 31.03 -15.48
C ILE A 135 3.37 31.11 -13.95
N ASP A 136 2.22 31.14 -13.29
CA ASP A 136 2.10 31.10 -11.83
C ASP A 136 1.55 29.74 -11.39
N LEU A 137 2.36 28.99 -10.63
CA LEU A 137 1.94 27.71 -10.06
C LEU A 137 0.99 27.88 -8.86
N GLY A 138 0.79 29.11 -8.36
CA GLY A 138 -0.28 29.48 -7.43
C GLY A 138 -0.11 29.06 -5.96
N GLU A 139 0.78 28.11 -5.68
CA GLU A 139 1.06 27.60 -4.34
C GLU A 139 2.32 28.23 -3.75
N LYS A 140 2.40 28.35 -2.41
CA LYS A 140 3.58 28.90 -1.72
C LYS A 140 4.79 27.95 -1.80
N ASP A 141 4.52 26.65 -1.86
CA ASP A 141 5.48 25.56 -2.07
C ASP A 141 4.91 24.61 -3.14
N PRO A 142 5.05 24.93 -4.43
CA PRO A 142 4.43 24.13 -5.46
C PRO A 142 5.08 22.73 -5.58
N PRO A 143 4.31 21.76 -6.10
CA PRO A 143 4.84 20.46 -6.53
C PRO A 143 6.00 20.63 -7.53
N SER A 144 6.88 19.63 -7.59
CA SER A 144 7.94 19.61 -8.60
C SER A 144 7.36 19.59 -10.02
N VAL A 145 7.82 20.49 -10.89
CA VAL A 145 7.46 20.55 -12.31
C VAL A 145 8.72 20.37 -13.16
N SER A 146 8.67 19.46 -14.13
CA SER A 146 9.78 19.18 -15.05
C SER A 146 9.35 19.13 -16.52
N SER A 147 8.07 19.38 -16.81
CA SER A 147 7.59 19.44 -18.18
C SER A 147 6.33 20.29 -18.33
N LEU A 148 6.23 20.96 -19.48
CA LEU A 148 5.07 21.75 -19.88
C LEU A 148 4.59 21.33 -21.27
N ARG A 149 3.27 21.30 -21.46
CA ARG A 149 2.62 21.06 -22.74
C ARG A 149 1.84 22.30 -23.14
N LEU A 150 2.02 22.73 -24.39
CA LEU A 150 1.31 23.85 -24.95
C LEU A 150 0.16 23.34 -25.83
N GLY A 151 -1.05 23.84 -25.59
CA GLY A 151 -2.17 23.69 -26.51
C GLY A 151 -2.23 24.92 -27.40
N LEU A 152 -1.97 24.74 -28.70
CA LEU A 152 -2.20 25.81 -29.68
C LEU A 152 -3.70 26.06 -29.83
N ASP A 153 -4.06 27.31 -30.09
CA ASP A 153 -5.40 27.68 -30.53
C ASP A 153 -5.65 27.16 -31.94
N ASP A 154 -6.90 26.82 -32.29
CA ASP A 154 -7.27 26.36 -33.63
C ASP A 154 -6.97 27.40 -34.72
N GLN A 155 -6.86 28.69 -34.35
CA GLN A 155 -6.50 29.81 -35.23
C GLN A 155 -4.98 30.08 -35.27
N ALA A 156 -4.15 29.26 -34.63
CA ALA A 156 -2.70 29.46 -34.63
C ALA A 156 -2.11 29.32 -36.05
N ALA A 157 -1.28 30.29 -36.46
CA ALA A 157 -0.56 30.23 -37.72
C ALA A 157 0.49 29.09 -37.71
N LEU A 158 0.47 28.24 -38.75
CA LEU A 158 1.43 27.17 -38.98
C LEU A 158 2.32 27.51 -40.21
N PRO A 159 3.57 27.00 -40.28
CA PRO A 159 4.24 26.15 -39.29
C PRO A 159 4.74 26.93 -38.07
N VAL A 160 4.69 26.30 -36.90
CA VAL A 160 5.38 26.76 -35.69
C VAL A 160 6.74 26.06 -35.61
N ASN A 161 7.80 26.86 -35.50
CA ASN A 161 9.14 26.38 -35.20
C ASN A 161 9.83 27.42 -34.29
N LEU A 162 9.79 27.16 -32.98
CA LEU A 162 10.31 28.07 -31.97
C LEU A 162 11.37 27.40 -31.11
N ARG A 163 12.29 28.22 -30.64
CA ARG A 163 13.24 27.89 -29.59
C ARG A 163 12.87 28.65 -28.33
N VAL A 164 12.80 27.93 -27.21
CA VAL A 164 12.28 28.45 -25.95
C VAL A 164 13.26 28.16 -24.82
N ASP A 165 13.58 29.19 -24.04
CA ASP A 165 14.23 29.06 -22.75
C ASP A 165 13.18 29.00 -21.64
N VAL A 166 13.38 28.11 -20.69
CA VAL A 166 12.55 27.96 -19.49
C VAL A 166 13.36 28.43 -18.29
N LEU A 167 12.88 29.48 -17.64
CA LEU A 167 13.46 30.01 -16.41
C LEU A 167 12.47 29.86 -15.26
N ALA A 168 12.98 29.82 -14.04
CA ALA A 168 12.19 29.68 -12.83
C ALA A 168 12.64 30.65 -11.72
N SER A 169 11.69 31.05 -10.87
CA SER A 169 11.90 32.03 -9.80
C SER A 169 10.85 31.90 -8.71
N ASP A 170 11.19 32.22 -7.47
CA ASP A 170 10.23 32.33 -6.36
C ASP A 170 9.78 33.77 -6.10
N ASP A 171 10.57 34.75 -6.55
CA ASP A 171 10.40 36.17 -6.22
C ASP A 171 10.20 37.09 -7.43
N LEU A 172 10.16 36.51 -8.65
CA LEU A 172 10.10 37.19 -9.95
C LEU A 172 11.34 38.06 -10.27
N ALA A 173 12.36 38.06 -9.42
CA ALA A 173 13.57 38.87 -9.56
C ALA A 173 14.78 38.00 -9.89
N GLN A 174 14.99 36.91 -9.15
CA GLN A 174 16.08 35.98 -9.36
C GLN A 174 15.61 34.81 -10.22
N TRP A 175 16.14 34.72 -11.44
CA TRP A 175 15.76 33.72 -12.43
C TRP A 175 16.86 32.68 -12.63
N GLN A 176 16.53 31.41 -12.40
CA GLN A 176 17.36 30.26 -12.72
C GLN A 176 16.91 29.64 -14.05
N VAL A 177 17.86 29.33 -14.94
CA VAL A 177 17.56 28.62 -16.19
C VAL A 177 17.38 27.12 -15.88
N LEU A 178 16.24 26.56 -16.27
CA LEU A 178 15.92 25.12 -16.15
C LEU A 178 16.12 24.35 -17.46
N GLY A 179 16.07 25.04 -18.59
CA GLY A 179 16.28 24.47 -19.91
C GLY A 179 16.43 25.58 -20.94
N SER A 180 17.31 25.37 -21.92
CA SER A 180 17.59 26.34 -22.98
C SER A 180 17.41 25.73 -24.36
N ASP A 181 17.08 26.58 -25.33
CA ASP A 181 16.94 26.20 -26.75
C ASP A 181 15.95 25.04 -27.02
N LEU A 182 14.92 24.91 -26.18
CA LEU A 182 13.94 23.83 -26.29
C LEU A 182 13.02 24.06 -27.49
N ALA A 183 12.86 23.03 -28.32
CA ALA A 183 12.11 23.15 -29.57
C ALA A 183 10.59 22.95 -29.37
N ILE A 184 9.81 23.91 -29.86
CA ILE A 184 8.37 23.78 -30.09
C ILE A 184 8.13 23.75 -31.59
N VAL A 185 7.55 22.65 -32.07
CA VAL A 185 7.32 22.41 -33.50
C VAL A 185 5.87 22.01 -33.73
N ALA A 186 5.20 22.66 -34.67
CA ALA A 186 3.92 22.21 -35.21
C ALA A 186 3.90 22.46 -36.72
N ILE A 187 3.80 21.40 -37.51
CA ILE A 187 3.79 21.45 -38.96
C ILE A 187 2.61 20.62 -39.44
N ASN A 188 1.85 21.18 -40.37
CA ASN A 188 0.82 20.47 -41.10
C ASN A 188 1.04 20.77 -42.59
N ASP A 189 1.47 19.76 -43.34
CA ASP A 189 1.69 19.87 -44.77
C ASP A 189 1.21 18.59 -45.46
N ASN A 190 0.39 18.73 -46.51
CA ASN A 190 -0.09 17.62 -47.34
C ASN A 190 -0.69 16.41 -46.57
N GLY A 191 -1.36 16.66 -45.43
CA GLY A 191 -1.97 15.62 -44.59
C GLY A 191 -1.01 14.94 -43.62
N LEU A 192 0.27 15.33 -43.60
CA LEU A 192 1.25 14.93 -42.60
C LEU A 192 1.30 15.98 -41.49
N ARG A 193 0.94 15.56 -40.27
CA ARG A 193 0.94 16.40 -39.06
C ARG A 193 2.09 15.98 -38.15
N ILE A 194 3.04 16.89 -37.92
CA ILE A 194 4.14 16.71 -36.96
C ILE A 194 3.98 17.75 -35.86
N GLU A 195 3.81 17.29 -34.61
CA GLU A 195 3.66 18.16 -33.46
C GLU A 195 4.52 17.72 -32.29
N ARG A 196 5.36 18.66 -31.82
CA ARG A 196 6.09 18.61 -30.57
C ARG A 196 5.81 19.90 -29.81
N LEU A 197 4.72 19.89 -29.05
CA LEU A 197 4.27 21.01 -28.22
C LEU A 197 4.57 20.76 -26.75
N ARG A 198 5.74 20.16 -26.45
CA ARG A 198 6.18 19.78 -25.10
C ARG A 198 7.59 20.27 -24.84
N LEU A 199 7.77 20.95 -23.71
CA LEU A 199 9.04 21.36 -23.14
C LEU A 199 9.37 20.43 -21.98
N ASP A 200 10.53 19.80 -22.01
CA ASP A 200 11.07 19.01 -20.90
C ASP A 200 12.33 19.74 -20.39
N PHE A 201 12.44 19.92 -19.08
CA PHE A 201 13.48 20.72 -18.43
C PHE A 201 13.78 20.19 -17.01
N ASP A 202 14.82 20.73 -16.37
CA ASP A 202 15.21 20.31 -15.03
C ASP A 202 14.10 20.56 -14.01
N ALA A 203 13.85 19.56 -13.15
CA ALA A 203 12.75 19.61 -12.19
C ALA A 203 12.93 20.76 -11.20
N SER A 204 11.88 21.57 -11.01
CA SER A 204 11.91 22.73 -10.11
C SER A 204 10.67 22.79 -9.22
N HIS A 205 10.87 23.30 -8.01
CA HIS A 205 9.83 23.62 -7.03
C HIS A 205 9.56 25.13 -6.94
N GLN A 206 10.11 25.92 -7.86
CA GLN A 206 9.95 27.37 -7.79
C GLN A 206 8.57 27.80 -8.29
N ARG A 207 7.99 28.82 -7.65
CA ARG A 207 6.60 29.25 -7.87
C ARG A 207 6.30 29.75 -9.29
N TYR A 208 7.23 30.47 -9.90
CA TYR A 208 7.02 31.12 -11.18
C TYR A 208 7.90 30.50 -12.25
N LEU A 209 7.33 30.24 -13.43
CA LEU A 209 8.08 29.85 -14.63
C LEU A 209 7.96 30.95 -15.69
N ARG A 210 9.06 31.25 -16.37
CA ARG A 210 9.11 32.19 -17.50
C ARG A 210 9.57 31.46 -18.74
N LEU A 211 8.74 31.49 -19.78
CA LEU A 211 9.05 30.97 -21.11
C LEU A 211 9.46 32.12 -22.01
N ARG A 212 10.71 32.11 -22.45
CA ARG A 212 11.28 33.12 -23.34
C ARG A 212 11.50 32.54 -24.71
N VAL A 213 11.01 33.20 -25.75
CA VAL A 213 11.34 32.81 -27.13
C VAL A 213 12.74 33.33 -27.47
N VAL A 214 13.55 32.47 -28.08
CA VAL A 214 14.91 32.81 -28.51
C VAL A 214 14.85 33.45 -29.90
N GLY A 215 15.56 34.57 -30.07
CA GLY A 215 15.59 35.36 -31.31
C GLY A 215 14.34 36.19 -31.54
N ASP A 216 14.13 36.64 -32.78
CA ASP A 216 13.04 37.57 -33.15
C ASP A 216 11.70 36.86 -33.42
N SER A 217 11.51 35.65 -32.88
CA SER A 217 10.30 34.86 -33.10
C SER A 217 9.19 35.23 -32.12
N THR A 218 7.94 35.01 -32.52
CA THR A 218 6.75 35.27 -31.70
C THR A 218 6.05 33.99 -31.29
N TRP A 219 5.52 33.95 -30.06
CA TRP A 219 4.59 32.89 -29.66
C TRP A 219 3.37 32.83 -30.59
N PRO A 220 2.94 31.63 -31.04
CA PRO A 220 1.65 31.46 -31.68
C PRO A 220 0.49 31.79 -30.72
N ALA A 221 -0.74 31.72 -31.24
CA ALA A 221 -1.92 31.70 -30.39
C ALA A 221 -1.90 30.41 -29.54
N ILE A 222 -1.84 30.59 -28.22
CA ILE A 222 -1.81 29.51 -27.22
C ILE A 222 -3.16 29.54 -26.53
N ALA A 223 -3.88 28.42 -26.56
CA ALA A 223 -5.14 28.26 -25.87
C ALA A 223 -4.95 27.86 -24.40
N ARG A 224 -3.97 26.98 -24.13
CA ARG A 224 -3.69 26.48 -22.77
C ARG A 224 -2.23 26.09 -22.58
N ILE A 225 -1.78 26.13 -21.33
CA ILE A 225 -0.49 25.55 -20.91
C ILE A 225 -0.80 24.58 -19.77
N GLU A 226 -0.34 23.36 -19.89
CA GLU A 226 -0.55 22.30 -18.90
C GLU A 226 0.81 21.82 -18.38
N HIS A 227 0.92 21.51 -17.10
CA HIS A 227 2.04 20.67 -16.64
C HIS A 227 1.62 19.21 -16.62
N GLU A 228 2.60 18.32 -16.83
CA GLU A 228 2.43 16.89 -16.67
C GLU A 228 3.17 16.45 -15.39
N ARG A 229 2.41 16.03 -14.38
CA ARG A 229 2.95 15.42 -13.17
C ARG A 229 2.89 13.91 -13.32
N ARG A 230 4.01 13.22 -13.09
CA ARG A 230 3.98 11.78 -12.83
C ARG A 230 3.76 11.60 -11.33
N GLU A 231 2.56 11.20 -10.95
CA GLU A 231 2.29 10.72 -9.61
C GLU A 231 2.55 9.22 -9.58
N THR A 232 3.49 8.80 -8.74
CA THR A 232 3.61 7.39 -8.39
C THR A 232 2.57 7.10 -7.33
N GLY A 233 1.40 6.65 -7.76
CA GLY A 233 0.40 6.03 -6.91
C GLY A 233 0.76 4.59 -6.58
N ARG A 234 0.03 4.00 -5.63
CA ARG A 234 -0.02 2.55 -5.44
C ARG A 234 -1.46 2.13 -5.66
N ASP A 235 -1.69 1.10 -6.48
CA ASP A 235 -3.01 0.46 -6.53
C ASP A 235 -3.20 -0.36 -5.25
N LEU A 236 -3.68 0.33 -4.21
CA LEU A 236 -4.02 -0.25 -2.94
C LEU A 236 -5.53 -0.56 -2.90
N PRO A 237 -5.94 -1.69 -2.29
CA PRO A 237 -7.33 -1.93 -1.93
C PRO A 237 -7.90 -0.77 -1.12
N GLU A 238 -9.21 -0.53 -1.21
CA GLU A 238 -9.89 0.45 -0.37
C GLU A 238 -9.70 0.12 1.12
N LEU A 239 -9.55 1.15 1.94
CA LEU A 239 -9.46 1.00 3.38
C LEU A 239 -10.85 0.62 3.92
N ARG A 240 -10.94 -0.50 4.64
CA ARG A 240 -12.16 -0.99 5.29
C ARG A 240 -12.02 -0.86 6.79
N GLU A 241 -13.15 -0.86 7.49
CA GLU A 241 -13.18 -0.81 8.95
C GLU A 241 -13.88 -2.04 9.51
N VAL A 242 -13.35 -2.58 10.60
CA VAL A 242 -14.04 -3.54 11.46
C VAL A 242 -14.16 -2.96 12.86
N ALA A 243 -15.38 -2.96 13.40
CA ALA A 243 -15.68 -2.50 14.74
C ALA A 243 -15.70 -3.69 15.71
N ILE A 244 -15.07 -3.53 16.86
CA ILE A 244 -14.89 -4.57 17.86
C ILE A 244 -15.37 -4.03 19.20
N GLU A 245 -16.31 -4.74 19.80
CA GLU A 245 -16.82 -4.42 21.12
C GLU A 245 -15.84 -4.88 22.21
N GLY A 246 -15.64 -4.02 23.21
CA GLY A 246 -14.70 -4.26 24.30
C GLY A 246 -15.38 -4.87 25.51
N GLN A 247 -14.62 -5.67 26.27
CA GLN A 247 -15.03 -6.18 27.57
C GLN A 247 -14.17 -5.55 28.67
N PRO A 248 -14.77 -5.01 29.74
CA PRO A 248 -14.00 -4.49 30.87
C PRO A 248 -13.21 -5.62 31.54
N VAL A 249 -11.99 -5.31 31.99
CA VAL A 249 -11.16 -6.26 32.72
C VAL A 249 -11.45 -6.17 34.21
N ASP A 250 -11.85 -7.29 34.80
CA ASP A 250 -12.19 -7.38 36.22
C ASP A 250 -11.07 -6.86 37.13
N GLY A 251 -11.44 -5.99 38.08
CA GLY A 251 -10.50 -5.40 39.05
C GLY A 251 -9.55 -4.36 38.47
N LYS A 252 -9.68 -3.97 37.19
CA LYS A 252 -8.83 -2.97 36.53
C LYS A 252 -9.68 -1.87 35.86
N PRO A 253 -10.07 -0.82 36.59
CA PRO A 253 -10.81 0.31 36.04
C PRO A 253 -10.10 0.93 34.82
N GLY A 254 -10.86 1.21 33.76
CA GLY A 254 -10.32 1.83 32.54
C GLY A 254 -9.50 0.91 31.64
N VAL A 255 -9.45 -0.39 31.93
CA VAL A 255 -8.80 -1.41 31.08
C VAL A 255 -9.87 -2.27 30.41
N PHE A 256 -9.78 -2.40 29.09
CA PHE A 256 -10.73 -3.15 28.27
C PHE A 256 -10.00 -4.09 27.32
N ASP A 257 -10.47 -5.33 27.20
CA ASP A 257 -9.96 -6.35 26.29
C ASP A 257 -10.90 -6.52 25.09
N TYR A 258 -10.31 -6.71 23.90
CA TYR A 258 -10.99 -6.83 22.63
C TYR A 258 -10.45 -8.04 21.86
N ARG A 259 -11.33 -8.73 21.15
CA ARG A 259 -10.97 -9.87 20.30
C ARG A 259 -11.55 -9.70 18.91
N SER A 260 -10.71 -9.55 17.90
CA SER A 260 -11.14 -9.58 16.50
C SER A 260 -11.49 -11.01 16.08
N ALA A 261 -12.38 -11.14 15.09
CA ALA A 261 -12.75 -12.45 14.54
C ALA A 261 -11.54 -13.18 13.90
N GLY A 262 -10.59 -12.42 13.36
CA GLY A 262 -9.45 -12.94 12.62
C GLY A 262 -8.22 -12.02 12.62
N PRO A 263 -7.12 -12.44 11.97
CA PRO A 263 -5.88 -11.67 11.87
C PRO A 263 -5.96 -10.64 10.73
N PHE A 264 -6.83 -9.64 10.88
CA PHE A 264 -6.96 -8.53 9.93
C PHE A 264 -5.64 -7.77 9.79
N PRO A 265 -5.25 -7.32 8.59
CA PRO A 265 -4.07 -6.49 8.35
C PRO A 265 -4.32 -5.04 8.79
N ALA A 266 -4.52 -4.81 10.10
CA ALA A 266 -4.79 -3.49 10.64
C ALA A 266 -3.63 -2.54 10.34
N GLU A 267 -3.95 -1.37 9.76
CA GLU A 267 -3.01 -0.29 9.45
C GLU A 267 -3.28 0.95 10.33
N ARG A 268 -4.51 1.10 10.82
CA ARG A 268 -4.95 2.20 11.69
C ARG A 268 -5.82 1.72 12.84
N LEU A 269 -5.71 2.41 13.97
CA LEU A 269 -6.56 2.25 15.13
C LEU A 269 -7.36 3.51 15.41
N ASP A 270 -8.61 3.31 15.76
CA ASP A 270 -9.53 4.37 16.17
C ASP A 270 -10.41 3.88 17.32
N LEU A 271 -10.94 4.84 18.09
CA LEU A 271 -11.69 4.54 19.31
C LEU A 271 -12.98 5.35 19.35
N ARG A 272 -14.12 4.69 19.19
CA ARG A 272 -15.41 5.38 19.27
C ARG A 272 -15.83 5.46 20.74
N LEU A 273 -15.72 6.67 21.31
CA LEU A 273 -16.09 6.94 22.69
C LEU A 273 -17.63 6.93 22.86
N PRO A 274 -18.16 6.24 23.89
CA PRO A 274 -19.60 6.04 24.03
C PRO A 274 -20.34 7.34 24.37
N ALA A 275 -19.75 8.19 25.20
CA ALA A 275 -20.34 9.45 25.64
C ALA A 275 -19.76 10.66 24.90
N ALA A 276 -20.62 11.62 24.55
CA ALA A 276 -20.20 12.94 24.09
C ALA A 276 -19.48 13.71 25.20
N ASN A 277 -18.65 14.68 24.83
CA ASN A 277 -17.83 15.49 25.74
C ASN A 277 -16.92 14.65 26.64
N THR A 278 -16.34 13.58 26.07
CA THR A 278 -15.41 12.70 26.76
C THR A 278 -14.00 12.92 26.23
N VAL A 279 -13.02 12.90 27.12
CA VAL A 279 -11.59 12.93 26.80
C VAL A 279 -10.84 11.94 27.70
N ALA A 280 -9.95 11.15 27.11
CA ALA A 280 -9.06 10.25 27.82
C ALA A 280 -7.75 10.07 27.05
N SER A 281 -6.64 9.98 27.77
CA SER A 281 -5.40 9.38 27.25
C SER A 281 -5.62 7.88 27.09
N VAL A 282 -5.26 7.34 25.94
CA VAL A 282 -5.47 5.93 25.61
C VAL A 282 -4.16 5.28 25.18
N ARG A 283 -3.90 4.07 25.67
CA ARG A 283 -2.78 3.22 25.26
C ARG A 283 -3.32 1.90 24.72
N PHE A 284 -2.83 1.51 23.56
CA PHE A 284 -3.16 0.25 22.91
C PHE A 284 -2.03 -0.75 23.11
N GLU A 285 -2.40 -1.95 23.51
CA GLU A 285 -1.53 -3.10 23.63
C GLU A 285 -2.13 -4.23 22.78
N ALA A 286 -1.29 -5.11 22.25
CA ALA A 286 -1.72 -6.27 21.50
C ALA A 286 -0.95 -7.52 21.93
N ARG A 287 -1.47 -8.71 21.60
CA ARG A 287 -0.78 -9.98 21.76
C ARG A 287 -1.24 -11.00 20.72
N ASP A 288 -0.36 -11.95 20.42
CA ASP A 288 -0.61 -12.98 19.39
C ASP A 288 -1.58 -14.06 19.88
N ASP A 289 -1.32 -14.59 21.07
CA ASP A 289 -2.04 -15.71 21.68
C ASP A 289 -2.30 -15.46 23.18
N ASP A 290 -3.15 -16.29 23.78
CA ASP A 290 -3.59 -16.14 25.17
C ASP A 290 -2.45 -16.21 26.21
N ASP A 291 -1.37 -16.94 25.88
CA ASP A 291 -0.19 -17.11 26.73
C ASP A 291 0.92 -16.09 26.42
N ALA A 292 0.77 -15.29 25.36
CA ALA A 292 1.76 -14.30 24.97
C ALA A 292 1.70 -13.04 25.86
N PRO A 293 2.84 -12.37 26.12
CA PRO A 293 2.86 -11.10 26.82
C PRO A 293 2.21 -10.01 25.96
N TRP A 294 1.55 -9.05 26.62
CA TRP A 294 1.06 -7.83 25.98
C TRP A 294 2.23 -6.94 25.57
N TYR A 295 2.18 -6.43 24.34
CA TYR A 295 3.15 -5.47 23.82
C TYR A 295 2.47 -4.15 23.41
N PRO A 296 3.12 -3.01 23.68
CA PRO A 296 2.57 -1.71 23.32
C PRO A 296 2.54 -1.55 21.80
N VAL A 297 1.44 -1.00 21.28
CA VAL A 297 1.26 -0.68 19.85
C VAL A 297 1.37 0.82 19.62
N THR A 298 0.51 1.60 20.27
CA THR A 298 0.48 3.07 20.15
C THR A 298 -0.29 3.69 21.31
N GLY A 299 -0.29 5.01 21.42
CA GLY A 299 -1.13 5.75 22.35
C GLY A 299 -1.39 7.18 21.87
N PHE A 300 -2.56 7.71 22.21
CA PHE A 300 -2.99 9.06 21.84
C PHE A 300 -4.05 9.60 22.80
N THR A 301 -4.46 10.86 22.62
CA THR A 301 -5.61 11.42 23.37
C THR A 301 -6.89 11.18 22.57
N ALA A 302 -7.75 10.29 23.05
CA ALA A 302 -9.07 10.09 22.49
C ALA A 302 -10.01 11.16 23.04
N PHE A 303 -10.69 11.88 22.14
CA PHE A 303 -11.72 12.83 22.52
C PHE A 303 -12.91 12.77 21.56
N ARG A 304 -14.07 13.16 22.09
CA ARG A 304 -15.32 13.41 21.39
C ARG A 304 -15.98 14.63 22.03
N LEU A 305 -16.08 15.73 21.29
CA LEU A 305 -16.58 17.02 21.77
C LEU A 305 -17.78 17.44 20.94
N GLY A 306 -18.82 17.96 21.60
CA GLY A 306 -20.05 18.36 20.93
C GLY A 306 -20.93 17.17 20.54
N GLY A 307 -21.81 17.36 19.57
CA GLY A 307 -22.70 16.33 19.04
C GLY A 307 -23.41 16.79 17.77
N GLY A 308 -23.89 15.83 16.97
CA GLY A 308 -24.54 16.12 15.69
C GLY A 308 -23.54 16.48 14.60
N SER A 309 -23.83 17.51 13.79
CA SER A 309 -22.97 17.95 12.68
C SER A 309 -21.66 18.60 13.10
N ASP A 310 -21.61 19.11 14.33
CA ASP A 310 -20.47 19.89 14.85
C ASP A 310 -19.61 19.03 15.81
N GLU A 311 -19.83 17.70 15.81
CA GLU A 311 -19.05 16.77 16.61
C GLU A 311 -17.59 16.74 16.13
N VAL A 312 -16.67 17.05 17.04
CA VAL A 312 -15.23 16.99 16.78
C VAL A 312 -14.66 15.80 17.54
N ARG A 313 -13.90 14.97 16.83
CA ARG A 313 -13.23 13.79 17.36
C ARG A 313 -11.78 13.74 16.90
N HIS A 314 -11.00 12.95 17.62
CA HIS A 314 -9.65 12.59 17.19
C HIS A 314 -9.65 11.86 15.85
N LEU A 315 -8.50 11.88 15.18
CA LEU A 315 -8.25 11.10 13.97
C LEU A 315 -7.72 9.70 14.33
N PRO A 316 -8.00 8.69 13.49
CA PRO A 316 -7.37 7.38 13.61
C PRO A 316 -5.84 7.49 13.60
N ALA A 317 -5.18 6.69 14.44
CA ALA A 317 -3.72 6.62 14.53
C ALA A 317 -3.17 5.54 13.58
N ASP A 318 -2.16 5.88 12.78
CA ASP A 318 -1.42 4.91 11.97
C ASP A 318 -0.52 4.03 12.88
N ILE A 319 -0.56 2.70 12.68
CA ILE A 319 0.17 1.72 13.51
C ILE A 319 1.11 0.81 12.71
N GLY A 320 1.20 1.02 11.39
CA GLY A 320 1.80 0.04 10.49
C GLY A 320 0.99 -1.26 10.45
N LEU A 321 1.45 -2.26 9.70
CA LEU A 321 0.76 -3.53 9.56
C LEU A 321 0.82 -4.35 10.87
N GLN A 322 -0.34 -4.59 11.48
CA GLN A 322 -0.53 -5.43 12.66
C GLN A 322 -1.62 -6.49 12.40
N ARG A 323 -1.46 -7.71 12.91
CA ARG A 323 -2.36 -8.86 12.64
C ARG A 323 -2.83 -9.61 13.89
N GLN A 324 -2.60 -9.03 15.05
CA GLN A 324 -2.97 -9.59 16.33
C GLN A 324 -4.49 -9.70 16.43
N ARG A 325 -4.95 -10.75 17.11
CA ARG A 325 -6.38 -10.92 17.38
C ARG A 325 -6.82 -10.27 18.67
N GLN A 326 -5.88 -10.09 19.59
CA GLN A 326 -6.16 -9.67 20.95
C GLN A 326 -5.57 -8.31 21.18
N TRP A 327 -6.44 -7.39 21.58
CA TRP A 327 -6.13 -5.99 21.79
C TRP A 327 -6.58 -5.59 23.19
N ARG A 328 -5.83 -4.69 23.81
CA ARG A 328 -6.15 -4.11 25.10
C ARG A 328 -6.05 -2.60 25.00
N VAL A 329 -7.05 -1.93 25.54
CA VAL A 329 -7.08 -0.48 25.64
C VAL A 329 -7.04 -0.10 27.12
N VAL A 330 -6.06 0.72 27.49
CA VAL A 330 -5.92 1.30 28.82
C VAL A 330 -6.23 2.79 28.72
N THR A 331 -7.14 3.28 29.56
CA THR A 331 -7.66 4.67 29.51
C THR A 331 -7.35 5.44 30.80
N GLU A 332 -6.99 6.71 30.65
CA GLU A 332 -6.75 7.64 31.77
C GLU A 332 -7.35 9.03 31.45
N PRO A 333 -8.34 9.53 32.23
CA PRO A 333 -8.99 8.87 33.35
C PRO A 333 -9.73 7.59 32.93
N ALA A 334 -9.94 6.70 33.89
CA ALA A 334 -10.61 5.42 33.63
C ALA A 334 -12.04 5.64 33.12
N LEU A 335 -12.32 5.19 31.90
CA LEU A 335 -13.68 5.19 31.36
C LEU A 335 -14.55 4.16 32.09
N ALA A 336 -15.83 4.49 32.29
CA ALA A 336 -16.79 3.60 32.94
C ALA A 336 -17.38 2.55 31.98
N GLN A 337 -17.42 2.85 30.68
CA GLN A 337 -17.96 1.98 29.64
C GLN A 337 -16.86 1.71 28.60
N ALA A 338 -16.84 0.48 28.08
CA ALA A 338 -15.92 0.10 27.02
C ALA A 338 -16.22 0.92 25.76
N PRO A 339 -15.24 1.65 25.21
CA PRO A 339 -15.39 2.23 23.88
C PRO A 339 -15.31 1.15 22.80
N THR A 340 -15.86 1.40 21.62
CA THR A 340 -15.74 0.48 20.48
C THR A 340 -14.39 0.70 19.80
N LEU A 341 -13.59 -0.36 19.70
CA LEU A 341 -12.32 -0.34 18.96
C LEU A 341 -12.61 -0.49 17.47
N VAL A 342 -12.00 0.35 16.65
CA VAL A 342 -12.13 0.28 15.19
C VAL A 342 -10.75 0.02 14.59
N LEU A 343 -10.63 -1.08 13.86
CA LEU A 343 -9.45 -1.38 13.07
C LEU A 343 -9.71 -0.98 11.62
N SER A 344 -8.91 -0.08 11.07
CA SER A 344 -8.93 0.17 9.63
C SER A 344 -7.83 -0.65 8.95
N TYR A 345 -8.19 -1.36 7.89
CA TYR A 345 -7.31 -2.31 7.21
C TYR A 345 -7.51 -2.30 5.69
N ARG A 346 -6.49 -2.67 4.94
CA ARG A 346 -6.61 -2.94 3.50
C ARG A 346 -6.62 -4.43 3.27
N PRO A 347 -7.67 -4.98 2.63
CA PRO A 347 -7.74 -6.41 2.34
C PRO A 347 -6.52 -6.96 1.59
N ASP A 348 -6.04 -8.11 2.03
CA ASP A 348 -4.96 -8.82 1.36
C ASP A 348 -5.42 -9.27 -0.03
N ARG A 349 -4.58 -8.99 -1.03
CA ARG A 349 -4.77 -9.47 -2.40
C ARG A 349 -3.89 -10.69 -2.64
N PHE A 350 -4.47 -11.67 -3.32
CA PHE A 350 -3.79 -12.86 -3.78
C PHE A 350 -3.96 -13.01 -5.29
N VAL A 351 -3.08 -13.78 -5.91
CA VAL A 351 -3.24 -14.26 -7.27
C VAL A 351 -3.42 -15.77 -7.26
N LEU A 352 -4.38 -16.23 -8.06
CA LEU A 352 -4.66 -17.61 -8.38
C LEU A 352 -4.24 -17.88 -9.83
N LEU A 353 -3.45 -18.93 -10.07
CA LEU A 353 -3.22 -19.45 -11.42
C LEU A 353 -4.15 -20.64 -11.66
N THR A 354 -4.91 -20.59 -12.77
CA THR A 354 -5.96 -21.56 -13.08
C THR A 354 -5.38 -22.85 -13.66
N GLN A 355 -4.85 -23.70 -12.79
CA GLN A 355 -4.32 -25.02 -13.16
C GLN A 355 -5.34 -26.13 -12.92
N GLY A 356 -5.64 -26.92 -13.95
CA GLY A 356 -6.65 -27.99 -13.88
C GLY A 356 -8.09 -27.48 -14.02
N ALA A 357 -9.07 -28.35 -13.78
CA ALA A 357 -10.48 -28.04 -14.06
C ALA A 357 -11.14 -27.17 -12.98
N ALA A 358 -11.98 -26.22 -13.40
CA ALA A 358 -12.93 -25.52 -12.53
C ALA A 358 -14.04 -26.48 -12.04
N PRO A 359 -14.73 -26.21 -10.91
CA PRO A 359 -14.65 -25.01 -10.07
C PRO A 359 -13.44 -24.99 -9.14
N TYR A 360 -12.92 -23.79 -8.89
CA TYR A 360 -11.87 -23.57 -7.89
C TYR A 360 -12.48 -23.18 -6.54
N ARG A 361 -11.78 -23.50 -5.45
CA ARG A 361 -12.18 -23.16 -4.08
C ARG A 361 -11.01 -22.61 -3.30
N LEU A 362 -11.25 -21.56 -2.53
CA LEU A 362 -10.35 -21.09 -1.48
C LEU A 362 -10.66 -21.89 -0.23
N MET A 363 -9.64 -22.33 0.51
CA MET A 363 -9.78 -23.05 1.77
C MET A 363 -8.94 -22.38 2.86
N ALA A 364 -9.46 -22.36 4.09
CA ALA A 364 -8.85 -21.71 5.24
C ALA A 364 -9.02 -22.53 6.52
N GLY A 365 -8.22 -22.21 7.53
CA GLY A 365 -8.36 -22.75 8.87
C GLY A 365 -7.73 -24.13 9.00
N SER A 366 -6.40 -24.16 9.03
CA SER A 366 -5.63 -25.38 9.25
C SER A 366 -4.48 -25.14 10.20
N THR A 367 -4.38 -25.95 11.26
CA THR A 367 -3.19 -25.97 12.13
C THR A 367 -2.08 -26.87 11.59
N ARG A 368 -2.31 -27.52 10.43
CA ARG A 368 -1.46 -28.60 9.89
C ARG A 368 -0.92 -28.25 8.52
N ALA A 369 -1.78 -27.73 7.65
CA ALA A 369 -1.42 -27.32 6.31
C ALA A 369 -0.75 -25.94 6.33
N SER A 370 0.28 -25.79 5.51
CA SER A 370 1.00 -24.53 5.32
C SER A 370 1.32 -24.38 3.85
N ARG A 371 0.58 -23.52 3.16
CA ARG A 371 0.72 -23.27 1.72
C ARG A 371 2.19 -22.99 1.36
N PRO A 372 2.73 -23.66 0.32
CA PRO A 372 4.06 -23.40 -0.16
C PRO A 372 4.16 -21.99 -0.79
N ASP A 373 5.38 -21.48 -0.89
CA ASP A 373 5.66 -20.22 -1.56
C ASP A 373 5.70 -20.43 -3.08
N TYR A 374 4.58 -20.13 -3.75
CA TYR A 374 4.50 -20.19 -5.20
C TYR A 374 5.15 -18.94 -5.83
N PRO A 375 6.08 -19.08 -6.79
CA PRO A 375 6.75 -17.95 -7.46
C PRO A 375 5.88 -17.33 -8.57
N VAL A 376 4.66 -16.92 -8.23
CA VAL A 376 3.66 -16.40 -9.16
C VAL A 376 4.06 -15.06 -9.79
N GLN A 377 4.94 -14.30 -9.15
CA GLN A 377 5.36 -12.98 -9.63
C GLN A 377 6.10 -13.09 -10.97
N ALA A 378 6.91 -14.13 -11.16
CA ALA A 378 7.59 -14.39 -12.43
C ALA A 378 6.59 -14.71 -13.55
N ALA A 379 5.57 -15.52 -13.26
CA ALA A 379 4.52 -15.84 -14.21
C ALA A 379 3.69 -14.60 -14.59
N LEU A 380 3.37 -13.74 -13.61
CA LEU A 380 2.66 -12.48 -13.85
C LEU A 380 3.49 -11.48 -14.66
N ALA A 381 4.79 -11.34 -14.37
CA ALA A 381 5.68 -10.48 -15.15
C ALA A 381 5.77 -10.93 -16.61
N ALA A 382 5.89 -12.25 -16.85
CA ALA A 382 5.89 -12.81 -18.20
C ALA A 382 4.55 -12.59 -18.92
N ALA A 383 3.42 -12.78 -18.22
CA ALA A 383 2.09 -12.55 -18.78
C ALA A 383 1.86 -11.05 -19.10
N GLY A 384 2.37 -10.15 -18.26
CA GLY A 384 2.25 -8.71 -18.42
C GLY A 384 3.15 -8.09 -19.50
N ALA A 385 4.21 -8.78 -19.93
CA ALA A 385 5.19 -8.24 -20.88
C ALA A 385 4.61 -7.86 -22.26
N SER A 386 3.49 -8.48 -22.65
CA SER A 386 2.77 -8.21 -23.90
C SER A 386 1.52 -7.33 -23.71
N LYS A 387 1.28 -6.85 -22.48
CA LYS A 387 0.07 -6.12 -22.09
C LYS A 387 0.38 -4.62 -21.90
N PRO A 388 -0.64 -3.75 -21.91
CA PRO A 388 -0.45 -2.33 -21.62
C PRO A 388 0.21 -2.11 -20.25
N SER A 389 0.92 -0.99 -20.12
CA SER A 389 1.49 -0.55 -18.83
C SER A 389 0.41 -0.48 -17.76
N GLY A 390 0.64 -1.12 -16.61
CA GLY A 390 -0.33 -1.18 -15.51
C GLY A 390 -1.40 -2.28 -15.66
N TRP A 391 -1.26 -3.20 -16.63
CA TRP A 391 -2.12 -4.38 -16.71
C TRP A 391 -2.05 -5.20 -15.42
N GLN A 392 -3.22 -5.69 -15.00
CA GLN A 392 -3.37 -6.59 -13.86
C GLN A 392 -4.31 -7.74 -14.21
N PRO A 393 -4.17 -8.90 -13.53
CA PRO A 393 -5.10 -10.00 -13.69
C PRO A 393 -6.55 -9.55 -13.40
N PRO A 394 -7.54 -10.08 -14.13
CA PRO A 394 -8.95 -9.85 -13.82
C PRO A 394 -9.30 -10.26 -12.38
N ARG A 395 -10.35 -9.65 -11.83
CA ARG A 395 -10.81 -9.94 -10.47
C ARG A 395 -11.60 -11.25 -10.44
N ALA A 396 -11.31 -12.09 -9.46
CA ALA A 396 -12.17 -13.19 -9.02
C ALA A 396 -12.91 -12.77 -7.75
N THR A 397 -14.10 -13.34 -7.55
CA THR A 397 -14.92 -13.10 -6.35
C THR A 397 -15.09 -14.38 -5.55
N LEU A 398 -15.30 -14.23 -4.24
CA LEU A 398 -15.64 -15.32 -3.34
C LEU A 398 -17.16 -15.43 -3.23
N GLY A 399 -17.67 -16.65 -3.39
CA GLY A 399 -19.05 -16.95 -3.00
C GLY A 399 -19.17 -17.20 -1.50
N GLU A 400 -20.36 -17.63 -1.06
CA GLU A 400 -20.63 -17.90 0.34
C GLU A 400 -19.76 -19.03 0.91
N GLY A 401 -19.20 -18.80 2.09
CA GLY A 401 -18.36 -19.78 2.78
C GLY A 401 -19.17 -20.94 3.36
N SER A 402 -18.61 -22.15 3.31
CA SER A 402 -19.20 -23.33 3.93
C SER A 402 -18.16 -24.11 4.73
N VAL A 403 -18.64 -24.87 5.73
CA VAL A 403 -17.80 -25.81 6.48
C VAL A 403 -17.26 -26.88 5.53
N ALA A 404 -15.96 -27.16 5.61
CA ALA A 404 -15.28 -28.27 4.96
C ALA A 404 -15.02 -29.38 5.99
N ALA A 405 -13.79 -29.55 6.49
CA ALA A 405 -13.48 -30.53 7.53
C ALA A 405 -13.80 -30.03 8.96
N GLY A 406 -14.17 -28.76 9.14
CA GLY A 406 -14.53 -28.15 10.42
C GLY A 406 -13.45 -28.32 11.51
N GLU A 407 -13.88 -28.55 12.75
CA GLU A 407 -13.03 -28.69 13.94
C GLU A 407 -11.93 -29.77 13.81
N ALA A 408 -12.14 -30.78 12.95
CA ALA A 408 -11.14 -31.83 12.73
C ALA A 408 -9.85 -31.31 12.07
N ALA A 409 -9.95 -30.20 11.31
CA ALA A 409 -8.81 -29.52 10.69
C ALA A 409 -8.07 -28.57 11.65
N LEU A 410 -8.75 -28.12 12.71
CA LEU A 410 -8.21 -27.21 13.73
C LEU A 410 -7.47 -27.95 14.87
N SER A 411 -7.58 -29.28 14.90
CA SER A 411 -6.90 -30.11 15.88
C SER A 411 -5.47 -30.44 15.42
N PRO A 412 -4.43 -30.17 16.24
CA PRO A 412 -3.07 -30.59 15.92
C PRO A 412 -3.01 -32.12 15.78
N LEU A 413 -2.25 -32.64 14.82
CA LEU A 413 -2.00 -34.08 14.75
C LEU A 413 -1.37 -34.51 16.07
N ARG A 414 -2.10 -35.29 16.88
CA ARG A 414 -1.49 -36.02 17.98
C ARG A 414 -0.41 -36.89 17.35
N GLY A 415 0.86 -36.56 17.63
CA GLY A 415 2.00 -37.31 17.12
C GLY A 415 1.77 -38.81 17.32
N PRO A 416 2.16 -39.66 16.36
CA PRO A 416 1.71 -41.04 16.34
C PRO A 416 2.11 -41.72 17.65
N GLN A 417 1.14 -42.32 18.33
CA GLN A 417 1.26 -42.77 19.73
C GLN A 417 2.48 -43.67 19.97
N TYR A 418 2.95 -44.36 18.92
CA TYR A 418 4.17 -45.17 18.96
C TYR A 418 5.41 -44.39 19.41
N ARG A 419 5.54 -43.08 19.15
CA ARG A 419 6.69 -42.28 19.64
C ARG A 419 6.70 -42.18 21.16
N ARG A 420 5.52 -42.10 21.78
CA ARG A 420 5.36 -42.14 23.23
C ARG A 420 5.75 -43.51 23.75
N TRP A 421 5.22 -44.58 23.16
CA TRP A 421 5.56 -45.96 23.53
C TRP A 421 7.03 -46.31 23.29
N LEU A 422 7.66 -45.77 22.25
CA LEU A 422 9.09 -45.94 21.96
C LEU A 422 9.96 -45.21 22.98
N LEU A 423 9.55 -44.00 23.41
CA LEU A 423 10.22 -43.31 24.51
C LEU A 423 10.09 -44.10 25.83
N TRP A 424 8.90 -44.63 26.13
CA TRP A 424 8.70 -45.53 27.26
C TRP A 424 9.54 -46.81 27.15
N ALA A 425 9.65 -47.40 25.96
CA ALA A 425 10.48 -48.57 25.72
C ALA A 425 11.98 -48.28 25.93
N VAL A 426 12.47 -47.15 25.40
CA VAL A 426 13.86 -46.70 25.63
C VAL A 426 14.11 -46.42 27.11
N LEU A 427 13.18 -45.78 27.80
CA LEU A 427 13.27 -45.50 29.23
C LEU A 427 13.30 -46.80 30.05
N ALA A 428 12.43 -47.77 29.72
CA ALA A 428 12.38 -49.08 30.38
C ALA A 428 13.67 -49.89 30.15
N VAL A 429 14.22 -49.86 28.93
CA VAL A 429 15.52 -50.49 28.62
C VAL A 429 16.64 -49.83 29.42
N GLY A 430 16.67 -48.50 29.49
CA GLY A 430 17.64 -47.76 30.30
C GLY A 430 17.58 -48.12 31.79
N ALA A 431 16.36 -48.14 32.36
CA ALA A 431 16.14 -48.54 33.75
C ALA A 431 16.57 -50.00 34.01
N GLY A 432 16.26 -50.92 33.09
CA GLY A 432 16.70 -52.31 33.17
C GLY A 432 18.22 -52.46 33.15
N LEU A 433 18.92 -51.67 32.33
CA LEU A 433 20.38 -51.66 32.25
C LEU A 433 21.02 -51.21 33.58
N VAL A 434 20.48 -50.16 34.21
CA VAL A 434 20.92 -49.68 35.52
C VAL A 434 20.67 -50.73 36.62
N LEU A 435 19.51 -51.40 36.58
CA LEU A 435 19.18 -52.48 37.51
C LEU A 435 20.17 -53.65 37.40
N ILE A 436 20.51 -54.06 36.18
CA ILE A 436 21.48 -55.13 35.91
C ILE A 436 22.86 -54.75 36.42
N VAL A 437 23.33 -53.52 36.17
CA VAL A 437 24.63 -53.04 36.68
C VAL A 437 24.64 -53.05 38.20
N SER A 438 23.57 -52.55 38.84
CA SER A 438 23.46 -52.51 40.30
C SER A 438 23.48 -53.90 40.93
N LEU A 439 22.73 -54.86 40.36
CA LEU A 439 22.73 -56.26 40.79
C LEU A 439 24.08 -56.94 40.57
N ARG A 440 24.81 -56.57 39.52
CA ARG A 440 26.14 -57.11 39.23
C ARG A 440 27.18 -56.62 40.24
N VAL A 441 27.12 -55.34 40.62
CA VAL A 441 27.98 -54.75 41.67
C VAL A 441 27.70 -55.39 43.04
N LEU A 442 26.43 -55.65 43.36
CA LEU A 442 26.05 -56.33 44.60
C LEU A 442 26.48 -57.81 44.64
N ARG A 443 26.71 -58.43 43.47
CA ARG A 443 27.16 -59.83 43.36
C ARG A 443 28.67 -60.00 43.28
N THR A 444 29.43 -58.92 43.12
CA THR A 444 30.90 -58.98 43.24
C THR A 444 31.27 -59.00 44.72
N PRO A 445 31.82 -60.12 45.25
CA PRO A 445 32.33 -60.12 46.62
C PRO A 445 33.50 -59.13 46.75
N PRO A 446 33.69 -58.52 47.93
CA PRO A 446 34.80 -57.61 48.15
C PRO A 446 36.11 -58.34 47.87
N ALA A 447 37.01 -57.70 47.12
CA ALA A 447 38.35 -58.21 46.91
C ALA A 447 39.04 -58.31 48.28
N ALA A 448 39.40 -59.53 48.67
CA ALA A 448 40.19 -59.83 49.86
C ALA A 448 41.68 -59.55 49.61
#